data_AF-A0A4D7QS78-F1
#
_entry.id   AF-A0A4D7QS78-F1
#
_cell.length_a   1.000
_cell.length_b   1.000
_cell.length_c   1.000
_cell.angle_alpha   90.00
_cell.angle_beta   90.00
_cell.angle_gamma   90.00
#
_symmetry.space_group_name_H-M   'P 1'
#
loop_
_entity.id
_entity.type
_entity.pdbx_description
1 polymer ?
#
loop_
_entity_poly.entity_id
_entity_poly.type
_entity_poly.pdbx_seq_one_letter_code
_entity_poly.pdbx_strand_id
1 'polypeptide(L)'
;MSLSRLVSRLAFVAACSVGIGGCLSTPISSLPRLMRLDLATMDMDDVRAALRLPAMLRVRPGDAVMTIKTRVDGGNPTEDRFVLVESTVERERVEMAAEARAGAGISIWRIAPGDVPRVAAIQQRVRASLVQGPRVRGSLEIQVSGGCRTAPIPEGAVPMSSFLKPARGETYITLVSDLDLRRVIPLGDWQAKIPECGG
;
A
#
# COMPACT_ATOMS: atom_id res chain seq x y z
N MET A 1 5.33 -26.72 66.28
CA MET A 1 5.11 -27.51 65.04
C MET A 1 4.05 -28.57 65.30
N SER A 2 2.80 -28.32 64.87
CA SER A 2 1.83 -29.36 64.57
C SER A 2 0.81 -28.79 63.61
N LEU A 3 0.52 -29.59 62.60
CA LEU A 3 -0.24 -29.29 61.40
C LEU A 3 -1.75 -29.48 61.63
N SER A 4 -2.51 -28.67 60.91
CA SER A 4 -3.72 -29.07 60.16
C SER A 4 -5.10 -29.01 60.85
N ARG A 5 -6.06 -28.53 60.03
CA ARG A 5 -7.53 -28.72 60.11
C ARG A 5 -8.17 -27.80 61.16
N LEU A 6 -9.21 -27.02 60.92
CA LEU A 6 -10.42 -27.27 60.14
C LEU A 6 -11.24 -25.97 60.20
N VAL A 7 -11.15 -25.07 59.22
CA VAL A 7 -12.27 -24.14 58.93
C VAL A 7 -12.41 -24.02 57.42
N SER A 8 -12.65 -25.19 56.82
CA SER A 8 -13.29 -25.30 55.53
C SER A 8 -14.78 -25.11 55.79
N ARG A 9 -15.34 -24.00 55.33
CA ARG A 9 -16.72 -23.92 54.80
C ARG A 9 -17.05 -22.50 54.33
N LEU A 10 -17.33 -22.43 53.02
CA LEU A 10 -18.30 -21.56 52.35
C LEU A 10 -17.91 -20.11 52.02
N ALA A 11 -17.46 -19.91 50.77
CA ALA A 11 -18.03 -19.01 49.75
C ALA A 11 -17.03 -19.00 48.56
N PHE A 12 -17.21 -19.79 47.51
CA PHE A 12 -18.13 -19.59 46.37
C PHE A 12 -17.97 -18.22 45.69
N VAL A 13 -17.96 -18.24 44.34
CA VAL A 13 -17.86 -17.11 43.38
C VAL A 13 -16.40 -16.84 42.93
N ALA A 14 -15.95 -17.44 41.81
CA ALA A 14 -15.96 -16.88 40.44
C ALA A 14 -14.99 -15.68 40.29
N ALA A 15 -14.16 -15.50 39.27
CA ALA A 15 -14.16 -16.04 37.92
C ALA A 15 -12.75 -15.93 37.31
N CYS A 16 -12.43 -16.84 36.40
CA CYS A 16 -11.38 -16.66 35.41
C CYS A 16 -11.65 -15.39 34.59
N SER A 17 -10.66 -14.52 34.42
CA SER A 17 -10.64 -13.55 33.33
C SER A 17 -9.21 -13.24 32.95
N VAL A 18 -8.76 -14.00 31.95
CA VAL A 18 -7.58 -13.79 31.14
C VAL A 18 -7.67 -12.39 30.50
N GLY A 19 -6.62 -11.59 30.65
CA GLY A 19 -6.47 -10.30 29.99
C GLY A 19 -5.08 -10.18 29.39
N ILE A 20 -4.77 -11.02 28.39
CA ILE A 20 -3.58 -10.82 27.55
C ILE A 20 -3.87 -9.59 26.70
N GLY A 21 -3.35 -8.44 27.11
CA GLY A 21 -3.33 -7.21 26.32
C GLY A 21 -2.38 -7.35 25.13
N GLY A 22 -2.79 -8.10 24.12
CA GLY A 22 -2.17 -8.03 22.80
C GLY A 22 -2.63 -6.75 22.12
N CYS A 23 -1.80 -5.70 22.16
CA CYS A 23 -1.85 -4.62 21.19
C CYS A 23 -1.53 -5.21 19.81
N LEU A 24 -2.51 -5.82 19.17
CA LEU A 24 -2.50 -6.05 17.73
C LEU A 24 -2.80 -4.70 17.09
N SER A 25 -1.78 -3.83 17.01
CA SER A 25 -1.80 -2.75 16.04
C SER A 25 -1.78 -3.39 14.67
N THR A 26 -2.95 -3.79 14.16
CA THR A 26 -3.07 -4.24 12.78
C THR A 26 -2.65 -3.05 11.92
N PRO A 27 -1.49 -3.12 11.23
CA PRO A 27 -1.10 -2.01 10.39
C PRO A 27 -2.18 -1.83 9.32
N ILE A 28 -2.50 -0.58 8.98
CA ILE A 28 -3.37 -0.24 7.81
C ILE A 28 -2.73 -0.62 6.48
N SER A 29 -1.59 -1.29 6.52
CA SER A 29 -0.87 -1.70 5.34
C SER A 29 -1.62 -2.84 4.67
N SER A 30 -2.73 -2.55 3.99
CA SER A 30 -3.31 -3.32 2.88
C SER A 30 -4.65 -2.70 2.53
N LEU A 31 -4.66 -1.63 1.74
CA LEU A 31 -5.61 -1.62 0.64
C LEU A 31 -5.04 -2.60 -0.39
N PRO A 32 -5.55 -3.84 -0.49
CA PRO A 32 -5.01 -4.80 -1.42
C PRO A 32 -5.72 -4.56 -2.74
N ARG A 33 -5.11 -3.79 -3.63
CA ARG A 33 -5.37 -3.97 -5.05
C ARG A 33 -4.06 -4.10 -5.81
N LEU A 34 -3.49 -5.28 -5.60
CA LEU A 34 -2.47 -5.93 -6.41
C LEU A 34 -2.89 -5.91 -7.89
N MET A 35 -2.29 -5.02 -8.67
CA MET A 35 -2.22 -5.22 -10.11
C MET A 35 -1.07 -6.17 -10.42
N ARG A 36 -1.36 -7.34 -10.96
CA ARG A 36 -0.33 -8.22 -11.52
C ARG A 36 0.11 -7.64 -12.87
N LEU A 37 1.08 -6.73 -12.84
CA LEU A 37 1.73 -6.23 -14.05
C LEU A 37 2.73 -7.27 -14.57
N ASP A 38 2.79 -7.41 -15.89
CA ASP A 38 3.78 -8.28 -16.53
C ASP A 38 5.15 -7.59 -16.51
N LEU A 39 5.95 -7.97 -15.53
CA LEU A 39 7.30 -7.47 -15.32
C LEU A 39 8.23 -7.71 -16.53
N ALA A 40 7.95 -8.70 -17.37
CA ALA A 40 8.81 -9.02 -18.51
C ALA A 40 8.69 -8.00 -19.65
N THR A 41 7.50 -7.41 -19.84
CA THR A 41 7.14 -6.67 -21.06
C THR A 41 6.99 -5.17 -20.85
N MET A 42 6.70 -4.70 -19.63
CA MET A 42 6.53 -3.27 -19.37
C MET A 42 7.86 -2.52 -19.33
N ASP A 43 7.90 -1.28 -19.84
CA ASP A 43 8.98 -0.35 -19.51
C ASP A 43 8.66 0.32 -18.17
N MET A 44 9.38 -0.08 -17.14
CA MET A 44 9.10 0.36 -15.78
C MET A 44 9.41 1.84 -15.56
N ASP A 45 10.24 2.46 -16.40
CA ASP A 45 10.47 3.91 -16.34
C ASP A 45 9.27 4.72 -16.84
N ASP A 46 8.39 4.10 -17.63
CA ASP A 46 7.18 4.73 -18.17
C ASP A 46 5.91 4.40 -17.36
N VAL A 47 5.97 3.45 -16.41
CA VAL A 47 4.85 3.12 -15.53
C VAL A 47 4.54 4.29 -14.58
N ARG A 48 3.26 4.68 -14.50
CA ARG A 48 2.76 5.64 -13.51
C ARG A 48 1.61 5.06 -12.71
N ALA A 49 1.65 5.27 -11.40
CA ALA A 49 0.48 5.07 -10.53
C ALA A 49 -0.05 6.43 -10.12
N ALA A 50 -1.36 6.65 -10.19
CA ALA A 50 -1.98 7.89 -9.75
C ALA A 50 -3.05 7.64 -8.69
N LEU A 51 -3.20 8.61 -7.80
CA LEU A 51 -4.20 8.60 -6.75
C LEU A 51 -4.98 9.91 -6.78
N ARG A 52 -6.31 9.79 -6.87
CA ARG A 52 -7.22 10.89 -6.56
C ARG A 52 -7.67 10.75 -5.11
N LEU A 53 -7.30 11.72 -4.30
CA LEU A 53 -7.65 11.81 -2.89
C LEU A 53 -8.39 13.12 -2.60
N PRO A 54 -9.24 13.17 -1.57
CA PRO A 54 -9.77 14.43 -1.08
C PRO A 54 -8.64 15.38 -0.70
N ALA A 55 -8.78 16.69 -0.95
CA ALA A 55 -7.67 17.66 -0.90
C ALA A 55 -7.02 17.81 0.50
N MET A 56 -7.72 17.41 1.55
CA MET A 56 -7.19 17.35 2.91
C MET A 56 -6.30 16.14 3.17
N LEU A 57 -6.16 15.20 2.24
CA LEU A 57 -5.29 14.02 2.36
C LEU A 57 -4.10 14.10 1.41
N ARG A 58 -2.93 13.69 1.89
CA ARG A 58 -1.72 13.54 1.09
C ARG A 58 -1.03 12.22 1.38
N VAL A 59 -0.40 11.65 0.37
CA VAL A 59 0.53 10.53 0.56
C VAL A 59 1.88 11.12 0.98
N ARG A 60 2.51 10.56 2.02
CA ARG A 60 3.82 11.04 2.46
C ARG A 60 4.94 10.40 1.61
N PRO A 61 6.09 11.07 1.46
CA PRO A 61 7.29 10.42 0.94
C PRO A 61 7.58 9.13 1.73
N GLY A 62 7.84 8.03 1.02
CA GLY A 62 8.09 6.72 1.65
C GLY A 62 6.85 5.84 1.83
N ASP A 63 5.64 6.40 1.82
CA ASP A 63 4.41 5.62 2.03
C ASP A 63 3.92 4.91 0.75
N ALA A 64 4.38 5.33 -0.43
CA ALA A 64 4.14 4.66 -1.70
C ALA A 64 5.33 3.75 -2.06
N VAL A 65 5.09 2.44 -2.14
CA VAL A 65 6.12 1.43 -2.38
C VAL A 65 5.69 0.48 -3.49
N MET A 66 6.59 0.24 -4.43
CA MET A 66 6.50 -0.86 -5.38
C MET A 66 7.29 -2.06 -4.87
N THR A 67 6.69 -3.24 -4.89
CA THR A 67 7.35 -4.50 -4.55
C THR A 67 7.37 -5.40 -5.78
N ILE A 68 8.56 -5.87 -6.14
CA ILE A 68 8.75 -6.88 -7.17
C ILE A 68 9.08 -8.19 -6.49
N LYS A 69 8.23 -9.20 -6.70
CA LYS A 69 8.48 -10.57 -6.22
C LYS A 69 8.93 -11.42 -7.39
N THR A 70 10.09 -12.03 -7.28
CA THR A 70 10.58 -13.00 -8.28
C THR A 70 10.80 -14.36 -7.64
N ARG A 71 10.56 -15.43 -8.40
CA ARG A 71 10.79 -16.80 -7.94
C ARG A 71 11.30 -17.64 -9.09
N VAL A 72 12.48 -18.22 -8.92
CA VAL A 72 12.97 -19.30 -9.78
C VAL A 72 12.12 -20.55 -9.48
N ASP A 73 11.71 -21.30 -10.49
CA ASP A 73 10.97 -22.55 -10.25
C ASP A 73 11.78 -23.51 -9.36
N GLY A 74 11.13 -24.02 -8.30
CA GLY A 74 11.77 -24.82 -7.25
C GLY A 74 12.56 -24.03 -6.20
N GLY A 75 12.70 -22.71 -6.35
CA GLY A 75 13.40 -21.83 -5.41
C GLY A 75 12.47 -21.01 -4.51
N ASN A 76 13.09 -20.34 -3.53
CA ASN A 76 12.39 -19.38 -2.66
C ASN A 76 12.11 -18.07 -3.41
N PRO A 77 11.02 -17.36 -3.06
CA PRO A 77 10.77 -16.04 -3.60
C PRO A 77 11.76 -15.01 -3.05
N THR A 78 12.19 -14.10 -3.92
CA THR A 78 12.93 -12.88 -3.58
C THR A 78 11.99 -11.70 -3.70
N GLU A 79 12.06 -10.76 -2.75
CA GLU A 79 11.29 -9.51 -2.78
C GLU A 79 12.23 -8.30 -2.86
N ASP A 80 12.06 -7.50 -3.91
CA ASP A 80 12.74 -6.23 -4.09
C ASP A 80 11.74 -5.08 -3.86
N ARG A 81 12.07 -4.16 -2.95
CA ARG A 81 11.22 -3.00 -2.61
C ARG A 81 11.80 -1.71 -3.18
N PHE A 82 10.93 -0.84 -3.67
CA PHE A 82 11.26 0.42 -4.32
C PHE A 82 10.32 1.51 -3.80
N VAL A 83 10.88 2.53 -3.15
CA VAL A 83 10.08 3.69 -2.74
C VAL A 83 9.76 4.51 -3.98
N LEU A 84 8.47 4.79 -4.18
CA LEU A 84 8.02 5.62 -5.29
C LEU A 84 8.17 7.10 -4.93
N VAL A 85 8.44 7.90 -5.95
CA VAL A 85 8.54 9.36 -5.85
C VAL A 85 7.37 10.01 -6.57
N GLU A 86 6.86 11.09 -6.00
CA GLU A 86 5.83 11.90 -6.65
C GLU A 86 6.42 12.59 -7.89
N SER A 87 5.69 12.52 -9.00
CA SER A 87 6.07 13.15 -10.25
C SER A 87 5.64 14.61 -10.26
N THR A 88 6.57 15.47 -10.64
CA THR A 88 6.35 16.90 -10.80
C THR A 88 6.14 17.30 -12.26
N VAL A 89 6.10 16.34 -13.18
CA VAL A 89 5.98 16.58 -14.63
C VAL A 89 4.57 17.06 -14.96
N GLU A 90 4.47 18.27 -15.51
CA GLU A 90 3.17 18.91 -15.76
C GLU A 90 2.32 18.17 -16.81
N ARG A 91 2.96 17.63 -17.85
CA ARG A 91 2.26 16.84 -18.87
C ARG A 91 1.50 15.65 -18.28
N GLU A 92 2.06 14.98 -17.27
CA GLU A 92 1.42 13.84 -16.63
C GLU A 92 0.15 14.26 -15.87
N ARG A 93 0.14 15.47 -15.28
CA ARG A 93 -1.06 16.04 -14.66
C ARG A 93 -2.14 16.39 -15.68
N VAL A 94 -1.75 16.94 -16.83
CA VAL A 94 -2.69 17.27 -17.93
C VAL A 94 -3.39 16.01 -18.44
N GLU A 95 -2.68 14.88 -18.57
CA GLU A 95 -3.28 13.60 -18.97
C GLU A 95 -4.38 13.11 -18.01
N MET A 96 -4.33 13.52 -16.74
CA MET A 96 -5.30 13.18 -15.70
C MET A 96 -6.43 14.21 -15.55
N ALA A 97 -6.52 15.22 -16.41
CA ALA A 97 -7.51 16.29 -16.30
C ALA A 97 -8.96 15.78 -16.31
N ALA A 98 -9.25 14.71 -17.05
CA ALA A 98 -10.58 14.09 -17.10
C ALA A 98 -11.02 13.50 -15.74
N GLU A 99 -10.06 13.16 -14.87
CA GLU A 99 -10.30 12.58 -13.55
C GLU A 99 -10.42 13.65 -12.45
N ALA A 100 -10.25 14.94 -12.78
CA ALA A 100 -10.33 16.02 -11.82
C ALA A 100 -11.73 16.10 -11.17
N ARG A 101 -11.76 16.31 -9.86
CA ARG A 101 -12.99 16.51 -9.08
C ARG A 101 -12.81 17.69 -8.13
N ALA A 102 -13.87 18.47 -7.94
CA ALA A 102 -13.87 19.55 -6.95
C ALA A 102 -13.57 18.99 -5.55
N GLY A 103 -12.69 19.67 -4.81
CA GLY A 103 -12.28 19.23 -3.47
C GLY A 103 -11.36 18.00 -3.44
N ALA A 104 -10.83 17.55 -4.58
CA ALA A 104 -9.87 16.45 -4.67
C ALA A 104 -8.56 16.90 -5.33
N GLY A 105 -7.45 16.28 -4.90
CA GLY A 105 -6.14 16.39 -5.53
C GLY A 105 -5.75 15.09 -6.21
N ILE A 106 -4.99 15.17 -7.29
CA ILE A 106 -4.39 14.02 -7.98
C ILE A 106 -2.89 14.07 -7.77
N SER A 107 -2.33 12.97 -7.25
CA SER A 107 -0.88 12.75 -7.15
C SER A 107 -0.48 11.63 -8.09
N ILE A 108 0.70 11.74 -8.71
CA ILE A 108 1.22 10.79 -9.69
C ILE A 108 2.56 10.30 -9.18
N TRP A 109 2.79 9.00 -9.22
CA TRP A 109 3.92 8.30 -8.61
C TRP A 109 4.65 7.46 -9.63
N ARG A 110 5.98 7.46 -9.54
CA ARG A 110 6.88 6.73 -10.42
C ARG A 110 8.05 6.15 -9.64
N ILE A 111 8.77 5.23 -10.28
CA ILE A 111 10.03 4.71 -9.74
C ILE A 111 11.03 5.86 -9.60
N ALA A 112 11.77 5.87 -8.50
CA ALA A 112 12.85 6.84 -8.31
C ALA A 112 13.89 6.67 -9.45
N PRO A 113 14.37 7.76 -10.08
CA PRO A 113 15.34 7.65 -11.19
C PRO A 113 16.55 6.77 -10.86
N GLY A 114 17.05 6.84 -9.62
CA GLY A 114 18.19 6.05 -9.15
C GLY A 114 17.91 4.53 -9.03
N ASP A 115 16.65 4.13 -8.94
CA ASP A 115 16.24 2.72 -8.84
C ASP A 115 15.96 2.08 -10.21
N VAL A 116 15.80 2.87 -11.28
CA VAL A 116 15.49 2.39 -12.64
C VAL A 116 16.49 1.31 -13.11
N PRO A 117 17.83 1.46 -12.95
CA PRO A 117 18.77 0.41 -13.36
C PRO A 117 18.58 -0.91 -12.59
N ARG A 118 18.23 -0.85 -11.30
CA ARG A 118 17.99 -2.04 -10.48
C ARG A 118 16.74 -2.79 -10.95
N VAL A 119 15.68 -2.05 -11.29
CA VAL A 119 14.47 -2.63 -11.86
C VAL A 119 14.75 -3.25 -13.23
N ALA A 120 15.44 -2.54 -14.12
CA ALA A 120 15.81 -3.05 -15.43
C ALA A 120 16.64 -4.36 -15.35
N ALA A 121 17.55 -4.46 -14.38
CA ALA A 121 18.32 -5.68 -14.15
C ALA A 121 17.43 -6.86 -13.71
N ILE A 122 16.40 -6.62 -12.89
CA ILE A 122 15.42 -7.66 -12.54
C ILE A 122 14.67 -8.11 -13.80
N GLN A 123 14.19 -7.17 -14.61
CA GLN A 123 13.45 -7.49 -15.84
C GLN A 123 14.31 -8.28 -16.83
N GLN A 124 15.59 -7.93 -16.98
CA GLN A 124 16.53 -8.68 -17.82
C GLN A 124 16.70 -10.12 -17.34
N ARG A 125 16.82 -10.36 -16.03
CA ARG A 125 16.89 -11.73 -15.48
C ARG A 125 15.61 -12.52 -15.78
N VAL A 126 14.44 -11.89 -15.60
CA VAL A 126 13.15 -12.52 -15.90
C VAL A 126 13.06 -12.87 -17.39
N ARG A 127 13.39 -11.93 -18.29
CA ARG A 127 13.38 -12.16 -19.74
C ARG A 127 14.37 -13.24 -20.18
N ALA A 128 15.61 -13.21 -19.68
CA ALA A 128 16.62 -14.23 -20.00
C ALA A 128 16.17 -15.63 -19.59
N SER A 129 15.49 -15.76 -18.44
CA SER A 129 14.95 -17.03 -17.96
C SER A 129 13.88 -17.65 -18.86
N LEU A 130 13.20 -16.85 -19.69
CA LEU A 130 12.19 -17.33 -20.64
C LEU A 130 12.83 -18.10 -21.82
N VAL A 131 14.10 -17.80 -22.13
CA VAL A 131 14.82 -18.41 -23.25
C VAL A 131 15.80 -19.49 -22.76
N GLN A 132 16.52 -19.22 -21.67
CA GLN A 132 17.65 -20.03 -21.23
C GLN A 132 17.29 -21.03 -20.11
N GLY A 133 16.20 -20.78 -19.38
CA GLY A 133 15.85 -21.51 -18.16
C GLY A 133 16.88 -21.34 -17.02
N PRO A 134 16.59 -21.83 -15.81
CA PRO A 134 15.26 -22.21 -15.30
C PRO A 134 14.31 -21.01 -15.25
N ARG A 135 13.01 -21.24 -15.45
CA ARG A 135 12.02 -20.16 -15.58
C ARG A 135 11.89 -19.35 -14.29
N VAL A 136 11.95 -18.03 -14.40
CA VAL A 136 11.68 -17.09 -13.31
C VAL A 136 10.28 -16.53 -13.50
N ARG A 137 9.43 -16.67 -12.47
CA ARG A 137 8.15 -15.97 -12.41
C ARG A 137 8.34 -14.66 -11.67
N GLY A 138 7.81 -13.58 -12.24
CA GLY A 138 7.78 -12.26 -11.62
C GLY A 138 6.35 -11.81 -11.36
N SER A 139 6.14 -11.08 -10.28
CA SER A 139 4.94 -10.29 -10.05
C SER A 139 5.29 -8.96 -9.45
N LEU A 140 4.48 -7.95 -9.71
CA LEU A 140 4.65 -6.60 -9.21
C LEU A 140 3.43 -6.21 -8.37
N GLU A 141 3.67 -5.41 -7.34
CA GLU A 141 2.67 -4.81 -6.48
C GLU A 141 3.01 -3.34 -6.26
N ILE A 142 2.01 -2.45 -6.27
CA ILE A 142 2.15 -1.07 -5.80
C ILE A 142 1.22 -0.89 -4.62
N GLN A 143 1.77 -0.45 -3.50
CA GLN A 143 1.06 -0.27 -2.25
C GLN A 143 1.27 1.16 -1.75
N VAL A 144 0.19 1.75 -1.23
CA VAL A 144 0.26 2.95 -0.40
C VAL A 144 -0.15 2.57 1.02
N SER A 145 0.81 2.62 1.95
CA SER A 145 0.64 2.14 3.33
C SER A 145 0.30 3.23 4.34
N GLY A 146 0.35 4.50 3.93
CA GLY A 146 0.13 5.63 4.81
C GLY A 146 -0.21 6.91 4.06
N GLY A 147 -0.37 7.96 4.84
CA GLY A 147 -0.64 9.31 4.39
C GLY A 147 -0.73 10.24 5.59
N CYS A 148 -1.04 11.49 5.32
CA CYS A 148 -1.30 12.49 6.35
C CYS A 148 -2.46 13.39 5.93
N ARG A 149 -3.02 14.10 6.91
CA ARG A 149 -4.06 15.09 6.69
C ARG A 149 -3.53 16.52 6.87
N THR A 150 -4.01 17.43 6.06
CA THR A 150 -3.73 18.88 6.15
C THR A 150 -4.88 19.66 6.80
N ALA A 151 -6.03 19.03 6.98
CA ALA A 151 -7.21 19.59 7.64
C ALA A 151 -7.97 18.48 8.39
N PRO A 152 -8.96 18.81 9.23
CA PRO A 152 -9.85 17.81 9.84
C PRO A 152 -10.51 16.93 8.77
N ILE A 153 -10.65 15.63 9.06
CA ILE A 153 -11.37 14.71 8.19
C ILE A 153 -12.88 14.96 8.39
N PRO A 154 -13.63 15.33 7.34
CA PRO A 154 -15.04 15.66 7.46
C PRO A 154 -15.86 14.44 7.86
N GLU A 155 -17.01 14.67 8.48
CA GLU A 155 -18.04 13.66 8.66
C GLU A 155 -18.60 13.22 7.30
N GLY A 156 -18.67 11.91 7.05
CA GLY A 156 -19.14 11.36 5.77
C GLY A 156 -18.04 10.69 4.94
N ALA A 157 -18.39 10.28 3.72
CA ALA A 157 -17.52 9.46 2.87
C ALA A 157 -16.19 10.14 2.55
N VAL A 158 -15.11 9.36 2.52
CA VAL A 158 -13.76 9.82 2.17
C VAL A 158 -13.32 9.07 0.89
N PRO A 159 -13.74 9.53 -0.30
CA PRO A 159 -13.58 8.77 -1.54
C PRO A 159 -12.14 8.79 -2.04
N MET A 160 -11.63 7.63 -2.47
CA MET A 160 -10.32 7.46 -3.09
C MET A 160 -10.45 6.72 -4.41
N SER A 161 -9.73 7.17 -5.44
CA SER A 161 -9.58 6.44 -6.69
C SER A 161 -8.11 6.22 -7.00
N SER A 162 -7.80 5.08 -7.62
CA SER A 162 -6.45 4.75 -8.06
C SER A 162 -6.42 4.38 -9.53
N PHE A 163 -5.33 4.75 -10.18
CA PHE A 163 -5.16 4.62 -11.62
C PHE A 163 -3.76 4.10 -11.93
N LEU A 164 -3.61 3.40 -13.05
CA LEU A 164 -2.32 2.99 -13.59
C LEU A 164 -2.20 3.38 -15.06
N LYS A 165 -1.07 3.97 -15.42
CA LYS A 165 -0.60 4.04 -16.80
C LYS A 165 0.54 3.04 -16.98
N PRO A 166 0.37 1.99 -17.79
CA PRO A 166 1.36 0.91 -17.90
C PRO A 166 2.54 1.24 -18.82
N ALA A 167 2.39 2.19 -19.75
CA ALA A 167 3.43 2.55 -20.70
C ALA A 167 3.25 3.98 -21.24
N ARG A 168 4.29 4.47 -21.93
CA ARG A 168 4.24 5.75 -22.65
C ARG A 168 3.27 5.67 -23.82
N GLY A 169 2.45 6.71 -23.96
CA GLY A 169 1.42 6.80 -25.00
C GLY A 169 0.13 6.06 -24.68
N GLU A 170 0.11 5.23 -23.65
CA GLU A 170 -1.13 4.62 -23.14
C GLU A 170 -1.89 5.56 -22.20
N THR A 171 -3.20 5.32 -22.09
CA THR A 171 -4.09 6.05 -21.18
C THR A 171 -4.07 5.44 -19.78
N TYR A 172 -4.45 6.24 -18.78
CA TYR A 172 -4.67 5.72 -17.44
C TYR A 172 -5.86 4.75 -17.39
N ILE A 173 -5.66 3.65 -16.70
CA ILE A 173 -6.65 2.62 -16.41
C ILE A 173 -7.11 2.83 -14.96
N THR A 174 -8.43 2.90 -14.75
CA THR A 174 -8.99 2.98 -13.38
C THR A 174 -8.94 1.61 -12.71
N LEU A 175 -8.36 1.55 -11.51
CA LEU A 175 -8.23 0.31 -10.72
C LEU A 175 -9.23 0.25 -9.58
N VAL A 176 -9.42 1.41 -8.95
CA VAL A 176 -10.35 1.67 -7.87
C VAL A 176 -11.04 2.98 -8.19
N SER A 177 -12.37 2.98 -8.12
CA SER A 177 -13.19 4.17 -8.32
C SER A 177 -13.98 4.45 -7.05
N ASP A 178 -13.84 5.67 -6.54
CA ASP A 178 -14.57 6.26 -5.40
C ASP A 178 -14.75 5.32 -4.20
N LEU A 179 -13.70 4.59 -3.84
CA LEU A 179 -13.67 3.78 -2.63
C LEU A 179 -13.75 4.70 -1.41
N ASP A 180 -14.80 4.56 -0.63
CA ASP A 180 -14.90 5.24 0.66
C ASP A 180 -13.91 4.63 1.65
N LEU A 181 -12.86 5.40 1.98
CA LEU A 181 -11.83 5.00 2.92
C LEU A 181 -12.38 4.70 4.32
N ARG A 182 -13.56 5.20 4.69
CA ARG A 182 -14.21 4.84 5.98
C ARG A 182 -14.67 3.40 6.04
N ARG A 183 -14.83 2.74 4.90
CA ARG A 183 -15.17 1.31 4.83
C ARG A 183 -13.96 0.39 5.05
N VAL A 184 -12.75 0.96 5.00
CA VAL A 184 -11.48 0.19 5.11
C VAL A 184 -10.62 0.65 6.29
N ILE A 185 -10.80 1.88 6.77
CA ILE A 185 -10.15 2.41 7.97
C ILE A 185 -11.19 2.47 9.10
N PRO A 186 -11.04 1.67 10.17
CA PRO A 186 -11.93 1.70 11.32
C PRO A 186 -12.03 3.11 11.93
N LEU A 187 -13.22 3.49 12.41
CA LEU A 187 -13.50 4.85 12.89
C LEU A 187 -12.52 5.33 13.98
N GLY A 188 -12.16 4.45 14.92
CA GLY A 188 -11.23 4.77 16.01
C GLY A 188 -9.78 4.98 15.58
N ASP A 189 -9.42 4.57 14.37
CA ASP A 189 -8.02 4.49 13.98
C ASP A 189 -7.55 5.71 13.17
N TRP A 190 -8.47 6.51 12.63
CA TRP A 190 -8.17 7.57 11.65
C TRP A 190 -7.07 8.55 12.09
N GLN A 191 -7.04 8.96 13.35
CA GLN A 191 -6.01 9.89 13.84
C GLN A 191 -4.62 9.25 13.90
N ALA A 192 -4.53 8.01 14.38
CA ALA A 192 -3.26 7.27 14.43
C ALA A 192 -2.77 6.89 13.03
N LYS A 193 -3.72 6.60 12.15
CA LYS A 193 -3.49 6.07 10.80
C LYS A 193 -3.23 7.15 9.76
N ILE A 194 -3.87 8.31 9.92
CA ILE A 194 -3.76 9.49 9.07
C ILE A 194 -3.44 10.70 9.98
N PRO A 195 -2.19 10.79 10.47
CA PRO A 195 -1.74 11.90 11.31
C PRO A 195 -1.71 13.23 10.53
N GLU A 196 -1.48 14.34 11.22
CA GLU A 196 -1.27 15.64 10.56
C GLU A 196 0.03 15.66 9.75
N CYS A 197 0.02 16.34 8.61
CA CYS A 197 1.23 16.51 7.82
C CYS A 197 2.21 17.44 8.54
N GLY A 198 3.46 17.00 8.69
CA GLY A 198 4.50 17.80 9.36
C GLY A 198 4.53 17.68 10.88
N GLY A 199 3.75 16.75 11.46
CA GLY A 199 3.88 16.29 12.84
C GLY A 199 4.82 15.11 13.01
#